data_AF-A0A8D8FBQ9-F1
#
_entry.id   AF-A0A8D8FBQ9-F1
#
_cell.length_a   1.000
_cell.length_b   1.000
_cell.length_c   1.000
_cell.angle_alpha   90.00
_cell.angle_beta   90.00
_cell.angle_gamma   90.00
#
_symmetry.space_group_name_H-M   'P 1'
#
loop_
_entity.id
_entity.type
_entity.pdbx_description
1 polymer ?
#
loop_
_entity_poly.entity_id
_entity_poly.type
_entity_poly.pdbx_seq_one_letter_code
_entity_poly.pdbx_strand_id
1 'polypeptide(L)'
;KPPVTVRLGDTNLNSTEDAQFSQQVRIKALKRHPQYRFSRKYYDVALIELEEEVKFNEAICPACLWLEENAPTEQMNAVGFGVTGFGEELSPTLQKVNLSEIDKDDCLRRLPKNSRALPEGLVQSQFCAASDHQDTCEGDSGGPLQIERLDVSNVMVPLIAGVVSFGTPCTEGSTGVYTRVAAYRDWIEKETGRSFSYSTCARTSGCHTRKHVRSNIDSPPSAPFHRVGLLWNHTDLNEFQCGGTLVDYKFVLTSAHCARFKQGFPKLIVVGDSKQIVSIESVHIHPMYTPDKPENDLALLKLTKYLNPRGDMLPACLWREDEVKDEYGQMHYSTYS
;
A
#
# COMPACT_ATOMS: atom_id res chain seq x y z
N LYS A 1 -19.57 -25.68 -10.17
CA LYS A 1 -20.07 -24.71 -11.17
C LYS A 1 -19.36 -23.38 -10.92
N PRO A 2 -18.98 -22.61 -11.96
CA PRO A 2 -18.40 -21.29 -11.72
C PRO A 2 -19.42 -20.37 -11.03
N PRO A 3 -18.96 -19.38 -10.24
CA PRO A 3 -19.86 -18.36 -9.71
C PRO A 3 -20.47 -17.56 -10.88
N VAL A 4 -21.69 -17.08 -10.68
CA VAL A 4 -22.44 -16.30 -11.69
C VAL A 4 -22.68 -14.86 -11.27
N THR A 5 -22.47 -14.55 -9.99
CA THR A 5 -22.80 -13.25 -9.41
C THR A 5 -21.83 -12.89 -8.30
N VAL A 6 -21.54 -11.60 -8.15
CA VAL A 6 -20.79 -10.99 -7.05
C VAL A 6 -21.75 -10.15 -6.22
N ARG A 7 -21.68 -10.28 -4.89
CA ARG A 7 -22.39 -9.43 -3.93
C ARG A 7 -21.36 -8.51 -3.25
N LEU A 8 -21.66 -7.21 -3.22
CA LEU A 8 -20.79 -6.18 -2.65
C LEU A 8 -21.56 -5.41 -1.56
N GLY A 9 -20.83 -4.87 -0.58
CA GLY A 9 -21.40 -3.97 0.44
C GLY A 9 -22.34 -4.64 1.43
N ASP A 10 -22.07 -5.90 1.76
CA ASP A 10 -22.87 -6.68 2.70
C ASP A 10 -22.02 -7.13 3.88
N THR A 11 -22.57 -7.04 5.09
CA THR A 11 -21.89 -7.47 6.33
C THR A 11 -22.57 -8.66 6.99
N ASN A 12 -23.78 -9.01 6.55
CA ASN A 12 -24.53 -10.15 7.07
C ASN A 12 -25.35 -10.84 5.96
N LEU A 13 -24.89 -12.02 5.53
CA LEU A 13 -25.50 -12.78 4.43
C LEU A 13 -26.93 -13.25 4.71
N ASN A 14 -27.34 -13.31 5.98
CA ASN A 14 -28.67 -13.73 6.41
C ASN A 14 -29.62 -12.56 6.69
N SER A 15 -29.16 -11.32 6.64
CA SER A 15 -29.97 -10.13 6.89
C SER A 15 -30.18 -9.31 5.62
N THR A 16 -31.30 -8.59 5.56
CA THR A 16 -31.58 -7.59 4.52
C THR A 16 -31.41 -6.16 5.05
N GLU A 17 -30.95 -5.97 6.29
CA GLU A 17 -30.78 -4.65 6.90
C GLU A 17 -29.79 -3.77 6.09
N ASP A 18 -28.70 -4.38 5.59
CA ASP A 18 -27.71 -3.69 4.77
C ASP A 18 -28.05 -3.70 3.27
N ALA A 19 -29.20 -4.28 2.88
CA ALA A 19 -29.55 -4.48 1.48
C ALA A 19 -29.61 -3.15 0.69
N GLN A 20 -29.93 -2.04 1.37
CA GLN A 20 -29.98 -0.71 0.77
C GLN A 20 -28.62 -0.20 0.26
N PHE A 21 -27.52 -0.68 0.83
CA PHE A 21 -26.16 -0.33 0.42
C PHE A 21 -25.49 -1.44 -0.39
N SER A 22 -26.01 -2.66 -0.30
CA SER A 22 -25.48 -3.80 -1.04
C SER A 22 -25.83 -3.74 -2.54
N GLN A 23 -24.94 -4.28 -3.38
CA GLN A 23 -25.19 -4.47 -4.81
C GLN A 23 -24.88 -5.90 -5.21
N GLN A 24 -25.70 -6.43 -6.11
CA GLN A 24 -25.51 -7.77 -6.65
C GLN A 24 -25.38 -7.67 -8.18
N VAL A 25 -24.20 -8.01 -8.69
CA VAL A 25 -23.84 -7.84 -10.11
C VAL A 25 -23.42 -9.16 -10.72
N ARG A 26 -23.90 -9.44 -11.93
CA ARG A 26 -23.54 -10.67 -12.66
C ARG A 26 -22.10 -10.64 -13.14
N ILE A 27 -21.53 -11.83 -13.29
CA ILE A 27 -20.17 -12.02 -13.78
C ILE A 27 -20.19 -12.14 -15.30
N LYS A 28 -19.51 -11.20 -15.97
CA LYS A 28 -19.32 -11.19 -17.42
C LYS A 28 -18.24 -12.18 -17.84
N ALA A 29 -17.12 -12.19 -17.13
CA ALA A 29 -16.00 -13.07 -17.44
C ALA A 29 -15.16 -13.43 -16.20
N LEU A 30 -14.58 -14.62 -16.24
CA LEU A 30 -13.59 -15.09 -15.26
C LEU A 30 -12.26 -15.31 -15.97
N LYS A 31 -11.27 -14.48 -15.64
CA LYS A 31 -9.93 -14.52 -16.23
C LYS A 31 -8.94 -15.09 -15.22
N ARG A 32 -8.70 -16.39 -15.28
CA ARG A 32 -7.65 -17.04 -14.47
C ARG A 32 -6.28 -16.73 -15.03
N HIS A 33 -5.27 -16.65 -14.17
CA HIS A 33 -3.90 -16.51 -14.65
C HIS A 33 -3.55 -17.64 -15.65
N PRO A 34 -2.96 -17.34 -16.83
CA PRO A 34 -2.72 -18.33 -17.89
C PRO A 34 -1.85 -19.53 -17.46
N GLN A 35 -0.97 -19.33 -16.50
CA GLN A 35 -0.07 -20.37 -15.98
C GLN A 35 -0.69 -21.18 -14.82
N TYR A 36 -1.89 -20.83 -14.35
CA TYR A 36 -2.56 -21.57 -13.28
C TYR A 36 -2.87 -23.02 -13.69
N ARG A 37 -2.61 -23.94 -12.76
CA ARG A 37 -2.91 -25.37 -12.92
C ARG A 37 -3.57 -25.88 -11.65
N PHE A 38 -4.74 -26.51 -11.73
CA PHE A 38 -5.43 -27.08 -10.56
C PHE A 38 -4.61 -28.09 -9.76
N SER A 39 -3.66 -28.77 -10.42
CA SER A 39 -2.77 -29.74 -9.78
C SER A 39 -1.59 -29.11 -9.04
N ARG A 40 -1.39 -27.79 -9.16
CA ARG A 40 -0.27 -27.04 -8.57
C ARG A 40 -0.80 -25.90 -7.71
N LYS A 41 0.04 -25.41 -6.81
CA LYS A 41 -0.28 -24.30 -5.89
C LYS A 41 0.37 -22.97 -6.32
N TYR A 42 0.64 -22.80 -7.61
CA TYR A 42 1.25 -21.59 -8.16
C TYR A 42 0.28 -20.81 -9.03
N TYR A 43 0.52 -19.52 -9.22
CA TYR A 43 -0.29 -18.64 -10.07
C TYR A 43 -1.77 -18.58 -9.66
N ASP A 44 -2.05 -18.75 -8.36
CA ASP A 44 -3.41 -18.81 -7.83
C ASP A 44 -3.98 -17.41 -7.66
N VAL A 45 -4.35 -16.81 -8.80
CA VAL A 45 -4.98 -15.50 -8.93
C VAL A 45 -5.89 -15.47 -10.15
N ALA A 46 -7.00 -14.75 -10.05
CA ALA A 46 -7.96 -14.57 -11.12
C ALA A 46 -8.61 -13.18 -11.03
N LEU A 47 -9.03 -12.66 -12.18
CA LEU A 47 -9.85 -11.45 -12.28
C LEU A 47 -11.29 -11.84 -12.60
N ILE A 48 -12.22 -11.11 -11.99
CA ILE A 48 -13.66 -11.21 -12.24
C ILE A 48 -14.10 -9.92 -12.93
N GLU A 49 -14.54 -10.02 -14.17
CA GLU A 49 -15.13 -8.90 -14.91
C GLU A 49 -16.64 -8.90 -14.65
N LEU A 50 -17.17 -7.77 -14.19
CA LEU A 50 -18.59 -7.59 -13.91
C LEU A 50 -19.34 -7.18 -15.18
N GLU A 51 -20.62 -7.56 -15.29
CA GLU A 51 -21.48 -7.15 -16.42
C GLU A 51 -21.76 -5.64 -16.42
N GLU A 52 -21.79 -5.04 -15.23
CA GLU A 52 -22.10 -3.62 -15.03
C GLU A 52 -21.11 -2.97 -14.05
N GLU A 53 -20.90 -1.67 -14.20
CA GLU A 53 -20.09 -0.90 -13.25
C GLU A 53 -20.82 -0.77 -11.90
N VAL A 54 -20.10 -1.10 -10.82
CA VAL A 54 -20.63 -0.99 -9.46
C VAL A 54 -20.67 0.48 -9.04
N LYS A 55 -21.78 0.90 -8.43
CA LYS A 55 -21.93 2.26 -7.90
C LYS A 55 -21.29 2.36 -6.53
N PHE A 56 -20.30 3.22 -6.35
CA PHE A 56 -19.71 3.42 -5.03
C PHE A 56 -20.67 4.11 -4.07
N ASN A 57 -20.63 3.69 -2.81
CA ASN A 57 -21.43 4.21 -1.72
C ASN A 57 -20.71 3.99 -0.38
N GLU A 58 -21.37 4.25 0.74
CA GLU A 58 -20.79 4.13 2.09
C GLU A 58 -20.30 2.70 2.44
N ALA A 59 -20.85 1.65 1.80
CA ALA A 59 -20.48 0.26 2.03
C ALA A 59 -19.59 -0.34 0.92
N ILE A 60 -19.48 0.33 -0.23
CA ILE A 60 -18.78 -0.19 -1.41
C ILE A 60 -17.74 0.80 -1.90
N CYS A 61 -16.49 0.46 -1.61
CA CYS A 61 -15.32 1.22 -2.02
C CYS A 61 -14.22 0.30 -2.55
N PRO A 62 -13.49 0.73 -3.60
CA PRO A 62 -12.35 -0.04 -4.10
C PRO A 62 -11.16 0.08 -3.14
N ALA A 63 -10.39 -1.00 -3.02
CA ALA A 63 -9.10 -0.98 -2.34
C ALA A 63 -7.95 -0.72 -3.33
N CYS A 64 -6.82 -0.22 -2.81
CA CYS A 64 -5.57 -0.15 -3.55
C CYS A 64 -4.82 -1.48 -3.50
N LEU A 65 -3.89 -1.69 -4.43
CA LEU A 65 -2.98 -2.83 -4.37
C LEU A 65 -1.71 -2.41 -3.65
N TRP A 66 -1.18 -3.27 -2.78
CA TRP A 66 0.18 -3.13 -2.27
C TRP A 66 1.16 -3.56 -3.36
N LEU A 67 2.03 -2.64 -3.77
CA LEU A 67 2.94 -2.83 -4.91
C LEU A 67 4.37 -3.13 -4.50
N GLU A 68 4.68 -3.10 -3.20
CA GLU A 68 6.02 -3.44 -2.74
C GLU A 68 6.28 -4.94 -2.86
N GLU A 69 7.54 -5.29 -3.13
CA GLU A 69 7.97 -6.67 -3.32
C GLU A 69 7.76 -7.51 -2.06
N ASN A 70 8.03 -6.96 -0.88
CA ASN A 70 7.85 -7.64 0.39
C ASN A 70 6.47 -7.35 0.98
N ALA A 71 5.94 -8.26 1.81
CA ALA A 71 4.68 -7.99 2.48
C ALA A 71 4.92 -6.94 3.58
N PRO A 72 3.87 -6.24 4.04
CA PRO A 72 3.99 -5.38 5.20
C PRO A 72 4.54 -6.12 6.42
N THR A 73 5.46 -5.48 7.14
CA THR A 73 6.04 -6.03 8.38
C THR A 73 5.08 -5.94 9.57
N GLU A 74 4.12 -5.01 9.50
CA GLU A 74 3.10 -4.83 10.53
C GLU A 74 1.95 -5.83 10.37
N GLN A 75 1.07 -5.87 11.37
CA GLN A 75 -0.12 -6.72 11.31
C GLN A 75 -1.03 -6.32 10.14
N MET A 76 -1.43 -7.32 9.38
CA MET A 76 -2.40 -7.27 8.30
C MET A 76 -3.72 -7.88 8.77
N ASN A 77 -4.79 -7.55 8.06
CA ASN A 77 -6.13 -8.02 8.34
C ASN A 77 -6.59 -8.95 7.23
N ALA A 78 -6.94 -10.20 7.57
CA ALA A 78 -7.76 -11.01 6.69
C ALA A 78 -9.24 -10.79 7.07
N VAL A 79 -10.08 -10.62 6.06
CA VAL A 79 -11.51 -10.32 6.23
C VAL A 79 -12.33 -11.23 5.33
N GLY A 80 -13.35 -11.87 5.89
CA GLY A 80 -14.24 -12.73 5.12
C GLY A 80 -15.33 -13.39 5.96
N PHE A 81 -16.12 -14.25 5.32
CA PHE A 81 -17.25 -14.98 5.91
C PHE A 81 -16.89 -16.44 6.21
N GLY A 82 -15.60 -16.73 6.41
CA GLY A 82 -15.07 -18.05 6.70
C GLY A 82 -15.67 -18.72 7.94
N VAL A 83 -15.38 -20.00 8.09
CA VAL A 83 -15.76 -20.79 9.27
C VAL A 83 -15.07 -20.24 10.51
N THR A 84 -15.81 -20.12 11.62
CA THR A 84 -15.25 -19.62 12.89
C THR A 84 -14.53 -20.70 13.71
N GLY A 85 -14.64 -21.97 13.28
CA GLY A 85 -14.03 -23.10 13.98
C GLY A 85 -14.05 -24.39 13.15
N PHE A 86 -13.31 -25.39 13.62
CA PHE A 86 -13.22 -26.69 12.96
C PHE A 86 -14.59 -27.40 12.94
N GLY A 87 -15.14 -27.62 11.75
CA GLY A 87 -16.42 -28.29 11.56
C GLY A 87 -17.66 -27.43 11.86
N GLU A 88 -17.47 -26.11 12.04
CA GLU A 88 -18.57 -25.15 12.20
C GLU A 88 -19.19 -24.76 10.85
N GLU A 89 -20.35 -24.09 10.89
CA GLU A 89 -20.94 -23.48 9.70
C GLU A 89 -20.23 -22.15 9.35
N LEU A 90 -20.32 -21.73 8.09
CA LEU A 90 -19.79 -20.42 7.66
C LEU A 90 -20.45 -19.31 8.49
N SER A 91 -19.66 -18.34 8.92
CA SER A 91 -20.19 -17.19 9.65
C SER A 91 -21.11 -16.38 8.73
N PRO A 92 -22.37 -16.13 9.09
CA PRO A 92 -23.23 -15.24 8.31
C PRO A 92 -22.74 -13.79 8.40
N THR A 93 -21.99 -13.44 9.45
CA THR A 93 -21.42 -12.11 9.67
C THR A 93 -19.95 -12.06 9.27
N LEU A 94 -19.51 -10.91 8.76
CA LEU A 94 -18.14 -10.72 8.33
C LEU A 94 -17.18 -10.78 9.53
N GLN A 95 -16.16 -11.64 9.45
CA GLN A 95 -15.12 -11.79 10.46
C GLN A 95 -13.82 -11.12 10.02
N LYS A 96 -13.00 -10.75 11.00
CA LYS A 96 -11.69 -10.12 10.81
C LYS A 96 -10.67 -10.74 11.75
N VAL A 97 -9.52 -11.12 11.20
CA VAL A 97 -8.39 -11.66 11.96
C VAL A 97 -7.11 -10.89 11.62
N ASN A 98 -6.30 -10.64 12.64
CA ASN A 98 -5.01 -9.95 12.49
C ASN A 98 -3.89 -10.98 12.33
N LEU A 99 -3.05 -10.81 11.31
CA LEU A 99 -2.00 -11.76 10.92
C LEU A 99 -0.69 -11.02 10.66
N SER A 100 0.42 -11.72 10.84
CA SER A 100 1.75 -11.23 10.49
C SER A 100 2.41 -12.17 9.49
N GLU A 101 3.23 -11.62 8.59
CA GLU A 101 4.08 -12.43 7.71
C GLU A 101 5.02 -13.28 8.58
N ILE A 102 5.16 -14.56 8.24
CA ILE A 102 6.09 -15.48 8.88
C ILE A 102 7.20 -15.86 7.91
N ASP A 103 8.35 -16.23 8.48
CA ASP A 103 9.51 -16.65 7.72
C ASP A 103 9.22 -17.85 6.81
N LYS A 104 9.87 -17.87 5.64
CA LYS A 104 9.67 -18.90 4.62
C LYS A 104 9.96 -20.31 5.13
N ASP A 105 11.03 -20.49 5.90
CA ASP A 105 11.42 -21.80 6.41
C ASP A 105 10.47 -22.26 7.52
N ASP A 106 9.98 -21.32 8.35
CA ASP A 106 8.93 -21.61 9.32
C ASP A 106 7.62 -22.02 8.65
N CYS A 107 7.22 -21.30 7.60
CA CYS A 107 6.03 -21.67 6.84
C CYS A 107 6.16 -23.07 6.21
N LEU A 108 7.28 -23.36 5.54
CA LEU A 108 7.52 -24.68 4.94
C LEU A 108 7.52 -25.82 5.96
N ARG A 109 7.92 -25.56 7.21
CA ARG A 109 7.83 -26.53 8.31
C ARG A 109 6.39 -26.79 8.76
N ARG A 110 5.52 -25.78 8.74
CA ARG A 110 4.12 -25.87 9.16
C ARG A 110 3.20 -26.46 8.08
N LEU A 111 3.52 -26.23 6.80
CA LEU A 111 2.69 -26.70 5.69
C LEU A 111 2.75 -28.23 5.53
N PRO A 112 1.62 -28.87 5.14
CA PRO A 112 1.62 -30.30 4.86
C PRO A 112 2.57 -30.62 3.70
N LYS A 113 3.42 -31.64 3.88
CA LYS A 113 4.39 -32.07 2.87
C LYS A 113 3.66 -32.61 1.63
N ASN A 114 3.42 -31.75 0.65
CA ASN A 114 2.80 -32.11 -0.63
C ASN A 114 3.67 -31.66 -1.80
N SER A 115 4.79 -32.38 -2.02
CA SER A 115 5.74 -32.11 -3.10
C SER A 115 5.13 -32.22 -4.50
N ARG A 116 3.99 -32.91 -4.66
CA ARG A 116 3.26 -32.96 -5.93
C ARG A 116 2.53 -31.65 -6.20
N ALA A 117 1.90 -31.04 -5.21
CA ALA A 117 1.19 -29.79 -5.40
C ALA A 117 2.13 -28.57 -5.38
N LEU A 118 3.25 -28.68 -4.67
CA LEU A 118 4.24 -27.62 -4.47
C LEU A 118 5.68 -28.11 -4.77
N PRO A 119 5.98 -28.49 -6.03
CA PRO A 119 7.27 -29.10 -6.42
C PRO A 119 8.49 -28.17 -6.25
N GLU A 120 8.31 -26.86 -6.36
CA GLU A 120 9.36 -25.84 -6.25
C GLU A 120 9.40 -25.23 -4.84
N GLY A 121 8.61 -25.76 -3.90
CA GLY A 121 8.39 -25.13 -2.60
C GLY A 121 7.67 -23.78 -2.72
N LEU A 122 7.85 -22.91 -1.73
CA LEU A 122 7.33 -21.54 -1.77
C LEU A 122 8.17 -20.68 -2.72
N VAL A 123 7.50 -20.00 -3.65
CA VAL A 123 8.11 -19.08 -4.62
C VAL A 123 7.89 -17.63 -4.20
N GLN A 124 8.65 -16.70 -4.78
CA GLN A 124 8.63 -15.26 -4.43
C GLN A 124 7.23 -14.60 -4.60
N SER A 125 6.41 -15.13 -5.50
CA SER A 125 5.02 -14.68 -5.70
C SER A 125 4.06 -15.14 -4.60
N GLN A 126 4.58 -15.73 -3.52
CA GLN A 126 3.82 -16.25 -2.39
C GLN A 126 4.47 -15.84 -1.08
N PHE A 127 3.66 -15.72 -0.04
CA PHE A 127 4.13 -15.54 1.32
C PHE A 127 3.16 -16.18 2.29
N CYS A 128 3.60 -16.35 3.53
CA CYS A 128 2.79 -16.95 4.56
C CYS A 128 2.47 -15.93 5.63
N ALA A 129 1.25 -15.99 6.14
CA ALA A 129 0.86 -15.23 7.30
C ALA A 129 0.14 -16.14 8.29
N ALA A 130 0.36 -15.86 9.57
CA ALA A 130 -0.24 -16.57 10.69
C ALA A 130 -0.52 -15.57 11.81
N SER A 131 -1.35 -15.98 12.76
CA SER A 131 -1.49 -15.30 14.04
C SER A 131 -0.98 -16.21 15.14
N ASP A 132 -0.49 -15.59 16.20
CA ASP A 132 -0.02 -16.32 17.37
C ASP A 132 -1.18 -16.92 18.17
N HIS A 133 -2.41 -16.38 18.07
CA HIS A 133 -3.53 -16.68 18.97
C HIS A 133 -4.90 -16.79 18.27
N GLN A 134 -4.97 -16.58 16.95
CA GLN A 134 -6.22 -16.60 16.17
C GLN A 134 -6.02 -17.40 14.87
N ASP A 135 -7.07 -18.09 14.41
CA ASP A 135 -6.98 -18.94 13.22
C ASP A 135 -7.59 -18.24 12.00
N THR A 136 -6.89 -18.31 10.85
CA THR A 136 -7.53 -18.13 9.55
C THR A 136 -8.07 -19.46 9.09
N CYS A 137 -9.38 -19.53 8.94
CA CYS A 137 -10.07 -20.76 8.63
C CYS A 137 -10.49 -20.84 7.16
N GLU A 138 -10.99 -22.00 6.75
CA GLU A 138 -11.62 -22.20 5.44
C GLU A 138 -12.81 -21.23 5.23
N GLY A 139 -13.13 -20.93 3.98
CA GLY A 139 -14.23 -20.02 3.63
C GLY A 139 -13.82 -18.55 3.38
N ASP A 140 -12.58 -18.18 3.67
CA ASP A 140 -11.96 -16.93 3.20
C ASP A 140 -11.13 -17.11 1.91
N SER A 141 -11.20 -18.29 1.26
CA SER A 141 -10.43 -18.58 0.04
C SER A 141 -10.74 -17.57 -1.08
N GLY A 142 -9.70 -16.92 -1.60
CA GLY A 142 -9.83 -15.82 -2.55
C GLY A 142 -10.10 -14.45 -1.92
N GLY A 143 -10.23 -14.37 -0.60
CA GLY A 143 -10.40 -13.13 0.16
C GLY A 143 -9.10 -12.32 0.30
N PRO A 144 -9.21 -11.03 0.64
CA PRO A 144 -8.06 -10.14 0.77
C PRO A 144 -7.33 -10.32 2.11
N LEU A 145 -5.99 -10.28 2.04
CA LEU A 145 -5.14 -9.90 3.16
C LEU A 145 -4.72 -8.45 2.95
N GLN A 146 -5.17 -7.57 3.83
CA GLN A 146 -5.09 -6.13 3.63
C GLN A 146 -4.44 -5.38 4.79
N ILE A 147 -3.88 -4.22 4.49
CA ILE A 147 -3.38 -3.28 5.49
C ILE A 147 -3.91 -1.88 5.21
N GLU A 148 -4.08 -1.09 6.25
CA GLU A 148 -4.54 0.29 6.10
C GLU A 148 -3.36 1.26 6.27
N ARG A 149 -3.32 2.29 5.42
CA ARG A 149 -2.32 3.36 5.47
C ARG A 149 -2.98 4.71 5.30
N LEU A 150 -2.39 5.72 5.92
CA LEU A 150 -2.80 7.11 5.70
C LEU A 150 -2.08 7.65 4.46
N ASP A 151 -2.84 8.31 3.58
CA ASP A 151 -2.26 9.13 2.54
C ASP A 151 -1.80 10.50 3.08
N VAL A 152 -1.23 11.32 2.21
CA VAL A 152 -0.81 12.69 2.55
C VAL A 152 -1.96 13.63 2.89
N SER A 153 -3.23 13.23 2.83
CA SER A 153 -4.37 14.02 3.28
C SER A 153 -5.00 13.47 4.55
N ASN A 154 -4.31 12.55 5.26
CA ASN A 154 -4.83 11.79 6.40
C ASN A 154 -6.08 10.97 6.05
N VAL A 155 -6.21 10.56 4.78
CA VAL A 155 -7.26 9.64 4.35
C VAL A 155 -6.76 8.21 4.54
N MET A 156 -7.54 7.38 5.21
CA MET A 156 -7.28 5.95 5.35
C MET A 156 -7.50 5.26 4.01
N VAL A 157 -6.49 4.54 3.53
CA VAL A 157 -6.48 3.82 2.27
C VAL A 157 -6.21 2.33 2.55
N PRO A 158 -7.14 1.43 2.21
CA PRO A 158 -6.91 0.00 2.30
C PRO A 158 -6.05 -0.48 1.13
N LEU A 159 -5.03 -1.28 1.44
CA LEU A 159 -4.05 -1.84 0.50
C LEU A 159 -4.08 -3.37 0.58
N ILE A 160 -4.34 -4.04 -0.54
CA ILE A 160 -4.37 -5.50 -0.62
C ILE A 160 -2.95 -6.02 -0.87
N ALA A 161 -2.38 -6.69 0.14
CA ALA A 161 -1.04 -7.29 0.09
C ALA A 161 -1.06 -8.70 -0.51
N GLY A 162 -2.12 -9.46 -0.19
CA GLY A 162 -2.24 -10.85 -0.62
C GLY A 162 -3.66 -11.27 -0.88
N VAL A 163 -3.79 -12.38 -1.60
CA VAL A 163 -5.05 -13.10 -1.79
C VAL A 163 -4.90 -14.47 -1.14
N VAL A 164 -5.84 -14.86 -0.28
CA VAL A 164 -5.84 -16.18 0.39
C VAL A 164 -5.86 -17.29 -0.66
N SER A 165 -4.87 -18.18 -0.66
CA SER A 165 -4.73 -19.25 -1.65
C SER A 165 -4.93 -20.66 -1.05
N PHE A 166 -4.07 -21.07 -0.12
CA PHE A 166 -4.20 -22.36 0.58
C PHE A 166 -3.55 -22.26 1.95
N GLY A 167 -3.70 -23.27 2.81
CA GLY A 167 -3.10 -23.23 4.14
C GLY A 167 -3.19 -24.57 4.86
N THR A 168 -2.94 -24.52 6.17
CA THR A 168 -3.20 -25.63 7.09
C THR A 168 -4.69 -25.70 7.46
N PRO A 169 -5.17 -26.83 8.01
CA PRO A 169 -6.50 -26.91 8.60
C PRO A 169 -6.72 -25.88 9.71
N CYS A 170 -7.98 -25.52 9.93
CA CYS A 170 -8.45 -24.57 10.94
C CYS A 170 -8.22 -25.07 12.38
N THR A 171 -7.03 -24.84 12.93
CA THR A 171 -6.66 -25.18 14.30
C THR A 171 -5.64 -24.19 14.83
N GLU A 172 -5.56 -24.00 16.15
CA GLU A 172 -4.63 -23.07 16.80
C GLU A 172 -3.23 -23.13 16.18
N GLY A 173 -2.74 -21.98 15.71
CA GLY A 173 -1.47 -21.87 14.98
C GLY A 173 -1.60 -22.07 13.46
N SER A 174 -2.81 -21.91 12.93
CA SER A 174 -3.08 -22.00 11.49
C SER A 174 -2.18 -21.08 10.69
N THR A 175 -1.70 -21.58 9.55
CA THR A 175 -0.83 -20.84 8.63
C THR A 175 -1.47 -20.79 7.25
N GLY A 176 -1.74 -19.57 6.79
CA GLY A 176 -2.22 -19.29 5.44
C GLY A 176 -1.06 -18.98 4.50
N VAL A 177 -1.16 -19.45 3.26
CA VAL A 177 -0.33 -19.05 2.12
C VAL A 177 -1.14 -18.14 1.23
N TYR A 178 -0.55 -16.99 0.92
CA TYR A 178 -1.16 -15.91 0.18
C TYR A 178 -0.43 -15.71 -1.14
N THR A 179 -1.20 -15.48 -2.20
CA THR A 179 -0.65 -15.01 -3.47
C THR A 179 -0.28 -13.54 -3.33
N ARG A 180 0.98 -13.19 -3.56
CA ARG A 180 1.50 -11.83 -3.46
C ARG A 180 0.98 -10.97 -4.61
N VAL A 181 0.14 -9.97 -4.33
CA VAL A 181 -0.51 -9.15 -5.36
C VAL A 181 0.52 -8.39 -6.21
N ALA A 182 1.56 -7.84 -5.58
CA ALA A 182 2.62 -7.10 -6.28
C ALA A 182 3.29 -7.91 -7.41
N ALA A 183 3.45 -9.23 -7.22
CA ALA A 183 4.07 -10.12 -8.22
C ALA A 183 3.21 -10.31 -9.50
N TYR A 184 1.93 -9.91 -9.45
CA TYR A 184 0.99 -10.04 -10.56
C TYR A 184 0.50 -8.70 -11.09
N ARG A 185 1.08 -7.57 -10.64
CA ARG A 185 0.70 -6.22 -11.06
C ARG A 185 0.64 -6.09 -12.58
N ASP A 186 1.72 -6.46 -13.29
CA ASP A 186 1.80 -6.29 -14.75
C ASP A 186 0.73 -7.10 -15.48
N TRP A 187 0.43 -8.31 -15.00
CA TRP A 187 -0.64 -9.14 -15.55
C TRP A 187 -2.02 -8.51 -15.28
N ILE A 188 -2.27 -7.99 -14.07
CA ILE A 188 -3.51 -7.30 -13.72
C ILE A 188 -3.69 -6.05 -14.60
N GLU A 189 -2.66 -5.21 -14.73
CA GLU A 189 -2.69 -4.00 -15.55
C GLU A 189 -2.95 -4.33 -17.03
N LYS A 190 -2.30 -5.38 -17.55
CA LYS A 190 -2.52 -5.87 -18.92
C LYS A 190 -3.95 -6.36 -19.17
N GLU A 191 -4.50 -7.16 -18.25
CA GLU A 191 -5.84 -7.75 -18.42
C GLU A 191 -6.98 -6.75 -18.26
N THR A 192 -6.74 -5.69 -17.49
CA THR A 192 -7.73 -4.63 -17.20
C THR A 192 -7.57 -3.41 -18.10
N GLY A 193 -6.39 -3.21 -18.70
CA GLY A 193 -6.05 -1.99 -19.44
C GLY A 193 -5.96 -0.74 -18.56
N ARG A 194 -5.74 -0.91 -17.24
CA ARG A 194 -5.71 0.18 -16.25
C ARG A 194 -4.39 0.14 -15.47
N SER A 195 -3.91 1.31 -15.04
CA SER A 195 -2.79 1.42 -14.09
C SER A 195 -3.30 1.23 -12.66
N PHE A 196 -2.55 0.49 -11.85
CA PHE A 196 -2.82 0.32 -10.42
C PHE A 196 -1.76 1.00 -9.54
N SER A 197 -1.02 1.98 -10.09
CA SER A 197 -0.07 2.79 -9.33
C SER A 197 -0.76 3.46 -8.12
N TYR A 198 0.00 3.72 -7.06
CA TYR A 198 -0.53 4.42 -5.88
C TYR A 198 -1.10 5.80 -6.25
N SER A 199 -0.51 6.51 -7.21
CA SER A 199 -1.01 7.80 -7.71
C SER A 199 -2.39 7.66 -8.37
N THR A 200 -2.57 6.65 -9.21
CA THR A 200 -3.86 6.34 -9.85
C THR A 200 -4.87 5.94 -8.79
N CYS A 201 -4.52 5.03 -7.89
CA CYS A 201 -5.43 4.57 -6.85
C CYS A 201 -5.87 5.72 -5.94
N ALA A 202 -4.94 6.56 -5.48
CA ALA A 202 -5.25 7.74 -4.68
C ALA A 202 -6.22 8.66 -5.44
N ARG A 203 -5.99 8.95 -6.73
CA ARG A 203 -6.90 9.80 -7.53
C ARG A 203 -8.30 9.23 -7.65
N THR A 204 -8.45 7.91 -7.80
CA THR A 204 -9.72 7.23 -8.08
C THR A 204 -10.49 6.82 -6.80
N SER A 205 -9.84 6.78 -5.63
CA SER A 205 -10.47 6.48 -4.34
C SER A 205 -11.28 7.68 -3.81
N GLY A 206 -12.28 8.13 -4.58
CA GLY A 206 -13.25 9.17 -4.20
C GLY A 206 -14.30 8.71 -3.16
N CYS A 207 -14.07 7.54 -2.57
CA CYS A 207 -14.99 6.81 -1.71
C CYS A 207 -14.80 7.16 -0.24
N HIS A 208 -13.55 7.34 0.16
CA HIS A 208 -13.23 8.13 1.33
C HIS A 208 -13.57 9.56 0.95
N THR A 209 -14.46 10.21 1.70
CA THR A 209 -14.83 11.60 1.47
C THR A 209 -13.55 12.44 1.42
N ARG A 210 -13.04 12.64 0.21
CA ARG A 210 -12.45 13.90 -0.20
C ARG A 210 -13.60 14.87 -0.01
N LYS A 211 -13.78 15.35 1.23
CA LYS A 211 -13.98 16.77 1.36
C LYS A 211 -12.84 17.33 0.54
N HIS A 212 -13.17 17.71 -0.70
CA HIS A 212 -12.49 18.83 -1.29
C HIS A 212 -12.58 19.87 -0.17
N VAL A 213 -11.52 19.94 0.63
CA VAL A 213 -11.06 21.24 1.07
C VAL A 213 -10.79 21.90 -0.27
N ARG A 214 -11.85 22.48 -0.85
CA ARG A 214 -11.71 23.64 -1.69
C ARG A 214 -11.05 24.61 -0.74
N SER A 215 -9.73 24.55 -0.70
CA SER A 215 -8.95 25.68 -0.31
C SER A 215 -9.41 26.74 -1.29
N ASN A 216 -10.31 27.62 -0.85
CA ASN A 216 -10.50 28.92 -1.47
C ASN A 216 -9.22 29.73 -1.18
N ILE A 217 -8.08 29.21 -1.63
CA ILE A 217 -6.82 29.91 -1.62
C ILE A 217 -6.73 30.48 -3.03
N ASP A 218 -7.25 31.69 -3.16
CA ASP A 218 -6.69 32.64 -4.12
C ASP A 218 -5.18 32.62 -3.91
N SER A 219 -4.46 32.04 -4.87
CA SER A 219 -3.01 32.04 -4.88
C SER A 219 -2.54 33.29 -5.62
N PRO A 220 -1.96 34.26 -4.90
CA PRO A 220 -0.81 35.00 -5.40
C PRO A 220 0.40 34.85 -4.44
N PRO A 221 1.61 35.21 -4.88
CA PRO A 221 2.76 34.30 -4.89
C PRO A 221 3.67 34.45 -3.67
N SER A 222 3.75 33.44 -2.81
CA SER A 222 4.87 33.35 -1.85
C SER A 222 5.04 31.93 -1.31
N ALA A 223 6.17 31.33 -1.70
CA ALA A 223 6.80 30.09 -1.22
C ALA A 223 6.04 28.74 -1.39
N PRO A 224 6.72 27.70 -1.91
CA PRO A 224 6.11 26.38 -2.04
C PRO A 224 5.78 25.76 -0.66
N PHE A 225 4.53 25.29 -0.50
CA PHE A 225 3.95 24.67 0.72
C PHE A 225 4.69 23.41 1.26
N HIS A 226 5.80 23.03 0.65
CA HIS A 226 6.64 21.89 0.99
C HIS A 226 8.08 22.28 1.37
N ARG A 227 8.48 23.55 1.24
CA ARG A 227 9.86 23.96 1.52
C ARG A 227 10.09 24.19 3.00
N VAL A 228 11.19 23.63 3.51
CA VAL A 228 11.66 23.83 4.87
C VAL A 228 13.09 24.39 4.87
N GLY A 229 13.46 25.12 5.92
CA GLY A 229 14.84 25.52 6.19
C GLY A 229 15.52 24.54 7.13
N LEU A 230 16.82 24.32 6.97
CA LEU A 230 17.62 23.46 7.86
C LEU A 230 18.39 24.31 8.88
N LEU A 231 18.42 23.86 10.15
CA LEU A 231 19.13 24.54 11.24
C LEU A 231 20.10 23.58 11.95
N TRP A 232 21.32 24.05 12.18
CA TRP A 232 22.37 23.33 12.91
C TRP A 232 22.33 23.56 14.41
N ASN A 233 21.77 24.70 14.83
CA ASN A 233 21.60 25.09 16.22
C ASN A 233 20.33 25.93 16.41
N HIS A 234 19.83 26.04 17.65
CA HIS A 234 18.66 26.84 18.01
C HIS A 234 18.88 28.35 17.86
N THR A 235 20.13 28.82 17.84
CA THR A 235 20.49 30.24 17.79
C THR A 235 20.82 30.74 16.39
N ASP A 236 21.02 29.85 15.42
CA ASP A 236 21.39 30.20 14.04
C ASP A 236 20.13 30.49 13.22
N LEU A 237 19.45 31.59 13.53
CA LEU A 237 18.32 32.11 12.75
C LEU A 237 18.77 32.84 11.46
N ASN A 238 20.04 32.68 11.03
CA ASN A 238 20.44 33.04 9.67
C ASN A 238 19.77 32.05 8.71
N GLU A 239 18.54 32.41 8.38
CA GLU A 239 17.69 31.83 7.37
C GLU A 239 18.50 31.65 6.07
N PHE A 240 18.52 30.43 5.53
CA PHE A 240 18.93 30.08 4.15
C PHE A 240 20.40 29.73 3.84
N GLN A 241 21.14 28.98 4.67
CA GLN A 241 22.30 28.25 4.12
C GLN A 241 21.88 27.00 3.33
N CYS A 242 20.88 26.27 3.83
CA CYS A 242 20.39 25.05 3.21
C CYS A 242 18.87 24.91 3.40
N GLY A 243 18.21 24.41 2.36
CA GLY A 243 16.79 24.09 2.38
C GLY A 243 16.54 22.59 2.24
N GLY A 244 15.31 22.18 2.50
CA GLY A 244 14.82 20.86 2.20
C GLY A 244 13.39 20.92 1.67
N THR A 245 12.95 19.79 1.13
CA THR A 245 11.61 19.57 0.63
C THR A 245 10.95 18.49 1.48
N LEU A 246 9.82 18.80 2.09
CA LEU A 246 8.96 17.81 2.73
C LEU A 246 8.47 16.84 1.65
N VAL A 247 8.83 15.55 1.74
CA VAL A 247 8.40 14.50 0.79
C VAL A 247 7.46 13.50 1.44
N ASP A 248 7.40 13.52 2.76
CA ASP A 248 6.38 12.88 3.60
C ASP A 248 6.24 13.73 4.88
N TYR A 249 5.13 13.59 5.61
CA TYR A 249 4.93 14.32 6.86
C TYR A 249 6.00 14.10 7.94
N LYS A 250 6.80 13.04 7.80
CA LYS A 250 7.93 12.75 8.70
C LYS A 250 9.29 12.80 8.00
N PHE A 251 9.35 13.04 6.69
CA PHE A 251 10.61 13.01 5.94
C PHE A 251 10.85 14.25 5.08
N VAL A 252 12.08 14.75 5.16
CA VAL A 252 12.57 15.88 4.38
C VAL A 252 13.70 15.41 3.48
N LEU A 253 13.58 15.67 2.18
CA LEU A 253 14.61 15.48 1.19
C LEU A 253 15.47 16.74 1.10
N THR A 254 16.79 16.59 1.09
CA THR A 254 17.76 17.68 0.92
C THR A 254 19.01 17.16 0.21
N SER A 255 20.00 18.00 -0.03
CA SER A 255 21.29 17.56 -0.54
C SER A 255 22.16 16.94 0.54
N ALA A 256 23.06 16.03 0.16
CA ALA A 256 24.00 15.40 1.07
C ALA A 256 25.03 16.39 1.62
N HIS A 257 25.46 17.36 0.80
CA HIS A 257 26.34 18.43 1.25
C HIS A 257 25.64 19.32 2.30
N CYS A 258 24.33 19.55 2.15
CA CYS A 258 23.56 20.23 3.18
C CYS A 258 23.50 19.35 4.42
N ALA A 259 23.22 18.06 4.33
CA ALA A 259 23.25 17.18 5.50
C ALA A 259 24.62 17.12 6.22
N ARG A 260 25.74 17.41 5.55
CA ARG A 260 27.10 17.46 6.12
C ARG A 260 27.72 18.86 6.06
N PHE A 261 26.94 19.89 6.41
CA PHE A 261 27.47 21.24 6.46
C PHE A 261 28.57 21.39 7.52
N LYS A 262 29.43 22.41 7.40
CA LYS A 262 30.74 22.63 8.09
C LYS A 262 30.81 22.40 9.61
N GLN A 263 29.70 22.17 10.29
CA GLN A 263 29.55 22.00 11.75
C GLN A 263 28.89 20.66 12.16
N GLY A 264 28.55 19.77 11.22
CA GLY A 264 27.91 18.48 11.49
C GLY A 264 26.54 18.35 10.83
N PHE A 265 25.67 17.52 11.40
CA PHE A 265 24.32 17.29 10.89
C PHE A 265 23.33 18.39 11.31
N PRO A 266 22.36 18.75 10.46
CA PRO A 266 21.26 19.61 10.89
C PRO A 266 20.49 18.91 12.01
N LYS A 267 20.10 19.68 13.03
CA LYS A 267 19.39 19.17 14.21
C LYS A 267 17.90 19.48 14.17
N LEU A 268 17.54 20.54 13.46
CA LEU A 268 16.17 21.04 13.40
C LEU A 268 15.84 21.45 11.97
N ILE A 269 14.55 21.51 11.69
CA ILE A 269 14.00 22.18 10.53
C ILE A 269 13.08 23.31 10.96
N VAL A 270 12.97 24.32 10.10
CA VAL A 270 12.01 25.42 10.23
C VAL A 270 11.04 25.40 9.05
N VAL A 271 9.77 25.60 9.35
CA VAL A 271 8.67 25.58 8.39
C VAL A 271 8.28 27.01 8.03
N GLY A 272 8.49 27.40 6.77
CA GLY A 272 7.97 28.62 6.15
C GLY A 272 7.89 29.87 7.05
N ASP A 273 6.86 30.68 6.84
CA ASP A 273 6.59 31.88 7.65
C ASP A 273 5.99 31.57 9.03
N SER A 274 5.63 30.30 9.30
CA SER A 274 4.99 29.88 10.55
C SER A 274 5.98 29.75 11.72
N LYS A 275 7.30 29.84 11.46
CA LYS A 275 8.40 29.70 12.44
C LYS A 275 8.29 28.41 13.28
N GLN A 276 7.57 27.40 12.79
CA GLN A 276 7.48 26.12 13.49
C GLN A 276 8.81 25.40 13.38
N ILE A 277 9.38 25.01 14.53
CA ILE A 277 10.65 24.29 14.61
C ILE A 277 10.39 22.84 15.00
N VAL A 278 10.99 21.90 14.26
CA VAL A 278 10.89 20.45 14.50
C VAL A 278 12.26 19.81 14.51
N SER A 279 12.50 18.91 15.46
CA SER A 279 13.78 18.20 15.57
C SER A 279 13.90 17.06 14.55
N ILE A 280 15.14 16.83 14.12
CA ILE A 280 15.51 15.72 13.25
C ILE A 280 15.88 14.53 14.15
N GLU A 281 15.23 13.39 13.91
CA GLU A 281 15.46 12.10 14.57
C GLU A 281 16.71 11.40 14.01
N SER A 282 16.84 11.37 12.68
CA SER A 282 18.00 10.75 12.02
C SER A 282 18.25 11.33 10.63
N VAL A 283 19.50 11.25 10.19
CA VAL A 283 19.96 11.74 8.88
C VAL A 283 20.55 10.58 8.09
N HIS A 284 19.99 10.34 6.90
CA HIS A 284 20.43 9.30 5.98
C HIS A 284 21.02 9.94 4.74
N ILE A 285 22.33 9.91 4.62
CA ILE A 285 23.02 10.38 3.40
C ILE A 285 23.01 9.25 2.39
N HIS A 286 22.82 9.59 1.11
CA HIS A 286 22.96 8.62 0.05
C HIS A 286 24.32 7.90 0.12
N PRO A 287 24.37 6.55 0.12
CA PRO A 287 25.59 5.79 0.40
C PRO A 287 26.70 6.01 -0.63
N MET A 288 26.34 6.40 -1.85
CA MET A 288 27.30 6.70 -2.94
C MET A 288 27.73 8.17 -2.99
N TYR A 289 27.32 9.01 -2.05
CA TYR A 289 27.77 10.41 -2.00
C TYR A 289 29.22 10.51 -1.51
N THR A 290 30.04 11.25 -2.25
CA THR A 290 31.41 11.59 -1.82
C THR A 290 31.60 13.10 -1.83
N PRO A 291 32.19 13.70 -0.78
CA PRO A 291 32.61 15.10 -0.82
C PRO A 291 33.48 15.34 -2.07
N ASP A 292 33.31 16.48 -2.72
CA ASP A 292 33.99 16.90 -3.97
C ASP A 292 33.44 16.32 -5.28
N LYS A 293 32.37 15.52 -5.22
CA LYS A 293 31.66 15.04 -6.40
C LYS A 293 30.19 15.49 -6.42
N PRO A 294 29.66 15.90 -7.58
CA PRO A 294 28.26 16.30 -7.68
C PRO A 294 27.29 15.11 -7.70
N GLU A 295 27.78 13.89 -7.97
CA GLU A 295 26.91 12.73 -8.05
C GLU A 295 26.35 12.33 -6.67
N ASN A 296 25.10 11.87 -6.65
CA ASN A 296 24.43 11.34 -5.46
C ASN A 296 24.35 12.33 -4.29
N ASP A 297 24.38 13.64 -4.56
CA ASP A 297 24.26 14.69 -3.55
C ASP A 297 22.84 14.81 -2.98
N LEU A 298 22.43 13.78 -2.25
CA LEU A 298 21.08 13.57 -1.73
C LEU A 298 21.11 13.03 -0.29
N ALA A 299 20.23 13.54 0.56
CA ALA A 299 20.02 13.03 1.91
C ALA A 299 18.54 13.10 2.32
N LEU A 300 18.15 12.16 3.18
CA LEU A 300 16.81 12.07 3.76
C LEU A 300 16.88 12.29 5.28
N LEU A 301 16.15 13.27 5.77
CA LEU A 301 16.05 13.61 7.19
C LEU A 301 14.73 13.08 7.73
N LYS A 302 14.77 12.27 8.79
CA LYS A 302 13.59 11.79 9.51
C LYS A 302 13.31 12.73 10.68
N LEU A 303 12.05 13.14 10.86
CA LEU A 303 11.64 14.06 11.92
C LEU A 303 11.18 13.32 13.17
N THR A 304 11.34 13.94 14.35
CA THR A 304 10.89 13.34 15.63
C THR A 304 9.37 13.28 15.76
N LYS A 305 8.63 14.10 15.00
CA LYS A 305 7.17 14.14 14.96
C LYS A 305 6.67 14.47 13.56
N TYR A 306 5.42 14.11 13.28
CA TYR A 306 4.74 14.48 12.04
C TYR A 306 4.54 16.01 11.96
N LEU A 307 4.88 16.57 10.81
CA LEU A 307 4.53 17.94 10.43
C LEU A 307 3.10 17.99 9.87
N ASN A 308 2.50 19.18 9.89
CA ASN A 308 1.14 19.46 9.41
C ASN A 308 -0.05 18.97 10.29
N PRO A 309 -0.15 19.38 11.57
CA PRO A 309 -1.37 19.12 12.35
C PRO A 309 -2.58 19.98 11.93
N ARG A 310 -2.42 20.96 11.01
CA ARG A 310 -3.45 21.99 10.70
C ARG A 310 -3.77 22.22 9.21
N GLY A 311 -3.10 21.56 8.27
CA GLY A 311 -3.43 21.57 6.84
C GLY A 311 -2.73 22.65 6.00
N ASP A 312 -1.74 23.35 6.54
CA ASP A 312 -1.03 24.47 5.93
C ASP A 312 0.28 24.09 5.21
N MET A 313 0.75 22.86 5.37
CA MET A 313 1.87 22.30 4.61
C MET A 313 1.53 20.95 3.98
N LEU A 314 1.89 20.76 2.72
CA LEU A 314 1.69 19.49 2.02
C LEU A 314 3.04 18.98 1.51
N PRO A 315 3.37 17.69 1.71
CA PRO A 315 4.55 17.10 1.12
C PRO A 315 4.52 17.20 -0.42
N ALA A 316 5.69 17.40 -1.02
CA ALA A 316 5.87 17.33 -2.46
C ALA A 316 5.76 15.87 -2.94
N CYS A 317 5.03 15.67 -4.03
CA CYS A 317 5.07 14.41 -4.75
C CYS A 317 6.43 14.23 -5.43
N LEU A 318 7.03 13.06 -5.29
CA LEU A 318 8.21 12.69 -6.07
C LEU A 318 7.77 12.34 -7.50
N TRP A 319 8.47 12.90 -8.47
CA TRP A 319 8.26 12.59 -9.88
C TRP A 319 8.64 11.14 -10.19
N ARG A 320 7.83 10.44 -10.99
CA ARG A 320 8.18 9.16 -11.59
C ARG A 320 8.13 9.30 -13.11
N GLU A 321 9.22 8.90 -13.79
CA GLU A 321 9.33 8.98 -15.25
C GLU A 321 8.25 8.16 -15.99
N ASP A 322 7.71 7.12 -15.35
CA ASP A 322 6.65 6.26 -15.87
C ASP A 322 5.35 7.01 -16.21
N GLU A 323 5.17 8.26 -15.75
CA GLU A 323 3.95 9.05 -15.96
C GLU A 323 4.00 10.02 -17.15
N VAL A 324 5.12 10.09 -17.91
CA VAL A 324 5.17 10.89 -19.15
C VAL A 324 4.65 10.06 -20.33
N LYS A 325 3.33 10.06 -20.51
CA LYS A 325 2.77 9.92 -21.85
C LYS A 325 2.66 11.32 -22.43
N ASP A 326 3.37 11.58 -23.53
CA ASP A 326 3.04 12.73 -24.36
C ASP A 326 1.62 12.59 -24.92
N GLU A 327 1.05 13.66 -25.49
CA GLU A 327 -0.27 13.66 -26.15
C GLU A 327 -0.38 12.64 -27.32
N TYR A 328 0.68 11.88 -27.61
CA TYR A 328 0.77 10.87 -28.65
C TYR A 328 1.12 9.45 -28.16
N GLY A 329 1.29 9.24 -26.86
CA GLY A 329 1.43 7.91 -26.24
C GLY A 329 2.69 7.13 -26.61
N GLN A 330 3.82 7.76 -26.95
CA GLN A 330 5.08 7.06 -27.22
C GLN A 330 6.00 6.99 -25.99
N MET A 331 6.49 5.77 -25.68
CA MET A 331 7.50 5.55 -24.63
C MET A 331 8.88 5.99 -25.13
N HIS A 332 9.48 6.99 -24.49
CA HIS A 332 10.90 7.27 -24.64
C HIS A 332 11.70 6.46 -23.62
N TYR A 333 12.43 5.44 -24.10
CA TYR A 333 13.51 4.85 -23.32
C TYR A 333 14.69 5.83 -23.32
N SER A 334 14.95 6.46 -22.18
CA SER A 334 16.21 7.17 -21.97
C SER A 334 17.31 6.13 -21.75
N THR A 335 18.02 5.79 -22.83
CA THR A 335 19.28 5.05 -22.72
C THR A 335 20.34 5.99 -22.18
N TYR A 336 20.73 5.80 -20.92
CA TYR A 336 22.06 6.20 -20.47
C TYR A 336 22.84 4.94 -20.10
N SER A 337 23.87 4.73 -20.91
CA SER A 337 24.97 3.78 -20.79
C SER A 337 25.89 4.07 -19.61
#